data_AF-A0A8T3LG56-F1
#
_entry.id   AF-A0A8T3LG56-F1
#
_cell.length_a   1.000
_cell.length_b   1.000
_cell.length_c   1.000
_cell.angle_alpha   90.00
_cell.angle_beta   90.00
_cell.angle_gamma   90.00
#
_symmetry.space_group_name_H-M   'P 1'
#
loop_
_entity.id
_entity.type
_entity.pdbx_description
1 polymer ?
#
loop_
_entity_poly.entity_id
_entity_poly.type
_entity_poly.pdbx_seq_one_letter_code
_entity_poly.pdbx_strand_id
1 'polypeptide(L)'
;MSIVKDGHKATLRKWHEELQAKRGNRASLRRSTTVNDVCLSEGFRSLLMQTHTLWKIEAQEWRFTALALVAAVAANVKAIDERQ
;
A
#
# COMPACT_ATOMS: atom_id res chain seq x y z
N MET A 1 1.12 21.59 -3.90
CA MET A 1 0.90 21.07 -2.53
C MET A 1 1.08 19.56 -2.58
N SER A 2 2.10 18.99 -1.92
CA SER A 2 2.31 17.54 -1.97
C SER A 2 1.29 16.84 -1.05
N ILE A 3 0.42 16.03 -1.63
CA ILE A 3 -0.55 15.20 -0.91
C ILE A 3 0.19 14.12 -0.08
N VAL A 4 1.35 13.68 -0.56
CA VAL A 4 2.19 12.69 0.10
C VAL A 4 3.29 13.41 0.88
N LYS A 5 3.24 13.30 2.21
CA LYS A 5 4.29 13.80 3.12
C LYS A 5 5.43 12.79 3.23
N ASP A 6 6.61 13.22 3.66
CA ASP A 6 7.77 12.32 3.76
C ASP A 6 7.55 11.17 4.76
N GLY A 7 6.78 11.41 5.83
CA GLY A 7 6.33 10.34 6.72
C GLY A 7 5.48 9.27 6.04
N HIS A 8 4.65 9.65 5.06
CA HIS A 8 3.84 8.69 4.29
C HIS A 8 4.73 7.82 3.39
N LYS A 9 5.77 8.42 2.79
CA LYS A 9 6.74 7.69 1.96
C LYS A 9 7.54 6.68 2.79
N ALA A 10 8.02 7.09 3.97
CA ALA A 10 8.77 6.21 4.86
C ALA A 10 7.94 5.00 5.31
N THR A 11 6.67 5.22 5.71
CA THR A 11 5.76 4.12 6.08
C THR A 11 5.45 3.19 4.91
N LEU A 12 5.22 3.73 3.71
CA LEU A 12 4.99 2.91 2.52
C LEU A 12 6.21 2.07 2.14
N ARG A 13 7.43 2.61 2.26
CA ARG A 13 8.67 1.86 2.00
C ARG A 13 8.83 0.71 2.99
N LYS A 14 8.70 1.00 4.29
CA LYS A 14 8.76 -0.02 5.33
C LYS A 14 7.71 -1.11 5.10
N TRP A 15 6.48 -0.74 4.77
CA TRP A 15 5.44 -1.70 4.43
C TRP A 15 5.81 -2.55 3.21
N HIS A 16 6.37 -1.95 2.15
CA HIS A 16 6.79 -2.67 0.95
C HIS A 16 7.88 -3.70 1.25
N GLU A 17 8.87 -3.36 2.07
CA GLU A 17 9.91 -4.30 2.51
C GLU A 17 9.29 -5.49 3.26
N GLU A 18 8.38 -5.22 4.20
CA GLU A 18 7.65 -6.28 4.91
C GLU A 18 6.77 -7.12 3.98
N LEU A 19 6.19 -6.50 2.95
CA LEU A 19 5.40 -7.17 1.92
C LEU A 19 6.28 -8.12 1.10
N GLN A 20 7.52 -7.72 0.76
CA GLN A 20 8.45 -8.59 0.06
C GLN A 20 8.88 -9.78 0.92
N ALA A 21 9.04 -9.58 2.24
CA ALA A 21 9.34 -10.65 3.18
C ALA A 21 8.15 -11.63 3.35
N LYS A 22 6.92 -11.12 3.44
CA LYS A 22 5.69 -11.92 3.61
C LYS A 22 5.09 -12.31 2.27
N ARG A 23 5.62 -13.39 1.68
CA ARG A 23 5.19 -13.95 0.39
C ARG A 23 3.67 -14.18 0.28
N GLY A 24 2.99 -14.54 1.37
CA GLY A 24 1.54 -14.74 1.41
C GLY A 24 0.75 -13.45 1.12
N ASN A 25 1.11 -12.35 1.77
CA ASN A 25 0.48 -11.04 1.56
C ASN A 25 0.73 -10.50 0.15
N ARG A 26 1.93 -10.72 -0.38
CA ARG A 26 2.24 -10.36 -1.77
C ARG A 26 1.44 -11.19 -2.76
N ALA A 27 1.30 -12.50 -2.51
CA ALA A 27 0.53 -13.39 -3.38
C ALA A 27 -0.98 -13.12 -3.32
N SER A 28 -1.53 -12.68 -2.18
CA SER A 28 -2.94 -12.25 -2.11
C SER A 28 -3.19 -11.02 -2.96
N LEU A 29 -2.32 -10.00 -2.87
CA LEU A 29 -2.43 -8.79 -3.70
C LEU A 29 -2.23 -9.04 -5.20
N ARG A 30 -1.28 -9.91 -5.60
CA ARG A 30 -1.04 -10.22 -7.02
C ARG A 30 -2.18 -11.01 -7.68
N ARG A 31 -2.98 -11.72 -6.90
CA ARG A 31 -4.13 -12.49 -7.39
C ARG A 31 -5.41 -11.65 -7.49
N SER A 32 -5.44 -10.49 -6.84
CA SER A 32 -6.55 -9.54 -6.94
C SER A 32 -6.62 -8.96 -8.36
N THR A 33 -7.80 -9.02 -8.99
CA THR A 33 -8.01 -8.48 -10.35
C THR A 33 -8.83 -7.21 -10.34
N THR A 34 -9.62 -6.97 -9.29
CA THR A 34 -10.38 -5.73 -9.08
C THR A 34 -9.90 -4.97 -7.85
N VAL A 35 -10.21 -3.67 -7.77
CA VAL A 35 -9.94 -2.86 -6.57
C VAL A 35 -10.64 -3.43 -5.34
N ASN A 36 -11.85 -4.00 -5.50
CA ASN A 36 -12.58 -4.64 -4.41
C ASN A 36 -11.83 -5.87 -3.89
N ASP A 37 -11.26 -6.70 -4.78
CA ASP A 37 -10.45 -7.86 -4.36
C ASP A 37 -9.20 -7.42 -3.60
N VAL A 38 -8.59 -6.31 -4.01
CA VAL A 38 -7.45 -5.72 -3.30
C VAL A 38 -7.89 -5.27 -1.90
N CYS A 39 -9.00 -4.55 -1.79
CA CYS A 39 -9.55 -4.06 -0.52
C CYS A 39 -9.87 -5.19 0.47
N LEU A 40 -10.23 -6.37 -0.04
CA LEU A 40 -10.51 -7.57 0.76
C LEU A 40 -9.27 -8.42 1.06
N SER A 41 -8.14 -8.13 0.43
CA SER A 41 -6.91 -8.93 0.55
C SER A 41 -6.20 -8.73 1.89
N GLU A 42 -5.54 -9.78 2.38
CA GLU A 42 -4.72 -9.71 3.59
C GLU A 42 -3.54 -8.75 3.45
N GLY A 43 -2.96 -8.62 2.25
CA GLY A 43 -1.87 -7.69 2.01
C GLY A 43 -2.30 -6.23 2.13
N PHE A 44 -3.52 -5.90 1.72
CA PHE A 44 -4.06 -4.56 1.92
C PHE A 44 -4.44 -4.27 3.37
N ARG A 45 -4.99 -5.26 4.08
CA ARG A 45 -5.24 -5.13 5.53
C ARG A 45 -3.96 -4.84 6.31
N SER A 46 -2.84 -5.47 5.96
CA SER A 46 -1.56 -5.18 6.62
C SER A 46 -1.09 -3.75 6.38
N LEU A 47 -1.35 -3.19 5.18
CA LEU A 47 -1.07 -1.80 4.87
C LEU A 47 -1.93 -0.85 5.69
N LEU A 48 -3.23 -1.10 5.78
CA LEU A 48 -4.17 -0.27 6.56
C LEU A 48 -3.76 -0.19 8.03
N MET A 49 -3.39 -1.32 8.64
CA MET A 49 -2.94 -1.36 10.04
C MET A 49 -1.69 -0.50 10.30
N GLN A 50 -0.81 -0.33 9.30
CA GLN A 50 0.40 0.50 9.41
C GLN A 50 0.17 1.98 9.05
N THR A 51 -0.85 2.26 8.24
CA THR A 51 -1.14 3.61 7.72
C THR A 51 -2.26 4.33 8.47
N HIS A 52 -2.84 3.68 9.49
CA HIS A 52 -4.09 4.05 10.17
C HIS A 52 -4.17 5.51 10.69
N THR A 53 -3.03 6.12 11.04
CA THR A 53 -2.97 7.51 11.53
C THR A 53 -2.43 8.49 10.50
N LEU A 54 -1.47 8.07 9.67
CA LEU A 54 -0.79 8.93 8.71
C LEU A 54 -1.65 9.26 7.50
N TRP A 55 -2.48 8.31 7.04
CA TRP A 55 -3.34 8.48 5.87
C TRP A 55 -4.76 8.94 6.22
N LYS A 56 -5.00 9.29 7.48
CA LYS A 56 -6.31 9.74 7.98
C LYS A 56 -6.52 11.23 7.68
N ILE A 57 -6.61 11.57 6.40
CA ILE A 57 -7.00 12.91 5.93
C ILE A 57 -8.53 12.95 5.85
N GLU A 58 -9.17 13.77 6.68
CA GLU A 58 -10.62 13.98 6.65
C GLU A 58 -11.05 14.57 5.29
N ALA A 59 -12.26 14.21 4.83
CA ALA A 59 -12.85 14.62 3.56
C ALA A 59 -12.18 14.11 2.26
N GLN A 60 -11.33 13.08 2.30
CA GLN A 60 -10.81 12.40 1.11
C GLN A 60 -11.27 10.94 1.03
N GLU A 61 -12.50 10.70 0.57
CA GLU A 61 -13.08 9.36 0.43
C GLU A 61 -12.28 8.46 -0.53
N TRP A 62 -11.69 9.06 -1.56
CA TRP A 62 -10.84 8.39 -2.55
C TRP A 62 -9.54 7.83 -1.97
N ARG A 63 -9.17 8.16 -0.72
CA ARG A 63 -7.90 7.74 -0.09
C ARG A 63 -7.74 6.22 -0.04
N PHE A 64 -8.82 5.49 0.26
CA PHE A 64 -8.76 4.03 0.38
C PHE A 64 -8.60 3.38 -0.98
N THR A 65 -9.28 3.91 -2.00
CA THR A 65 -9.12 3.49 -3.40
C THR A 65 -7.70 3.77 -3.91
N ALA A 66 -7.16 4.95 -3.64
CA ALA A 66 -5.78 5.28 -4.00
C ALA A 66 -4.78 4.36 -3.29
N LEU A 67 -4.98 4.10 -1.99
CA LEU A 67 -4.11 3.20 -1.24
C LEU A 67 -4.20 1.76 -1.74
N ALA A 68 -5.37 1.30 -2.14
CA ALA A 68 -5.57 -0.03 -2.73
C ALA A 68 -4.83 -0.15 -4.07
N LEU A 69 -4.94 0.86 -4.94
CA LEU A 69 -4.20 0.91 -6.20
C LEU A 69 -2.68 0.88 -5.96
N VAL A 70 -2.19 1.66 -5.00
CA VAL A 70 -0.78 1.64 -4.60
C VAL A 70 -0.37 0.25 -4.12
N ALA A 71 -1.17 -0.41 -3.29
CA ALA A 71 -0.87 -1.75 -2.79
C ALA A 71 -0.80 -2.80 -3.91
N ALA A 72 -1.73 -2.73 -4.86
CA ALA A 72 -1.78 -3.63 -6.02
C ALA A 72 -0.54 -3.47 -6.91
N VAL A 73 -0.13 -2.23 -7.18
CA VAL A 73 1.08 -1.94 -7.97
C VAL A 73 2.32 -2.37 -7.20
N ALA A 74 2.43 -2.00 -5.92
CA ALA A 74 3.58 -2.30 -5.08
C ALA A 74 3.84 -3.81 -4.93
N ALA A 75 2.80 -4.64 -4.93
CA ALA A 75 2.93 -6.10 -4.91
C ALA A 75 3.60 -6.69 -6.16
N ASN A 76 3.61 -5.93 -7.27
CA ASN A 76 4.29 -6.29 -8.51
C ASN A 76 5.71 -5.73 -8.60
N VAL A 77 6.05 -4.74 -7.77
CA VAL A 77 7.39 -4.15 -7.71
C VAL A 77 8.29 -5.01 -6.81
N LYS A 78 9.41 -5.50 -7.37
CA LYS A 78 10.37 -6.37 -6.66
C LYS A 78 11.29 -5.61 -5.70
N ALA A 79 11.75 -4.43 -6.11
CA ALA A 79 12.65 -3.58 -5.34
C ALA A 79 12.37 -2.12 -5.69
N ILE A 80 12.58 -1.23 -4.72
CA ILE A 80 12.51 0.23 -4.93
C ILE A 80 13.94 0.70 -5.17
N ASP A 81 14.21 1.26 -6.35
CA ASP A 81 15.51 1.88 -6.63
C ASP A 81 15.51 3.29 -6.02
N GLU A 82 16.51 3.59 -5.19
CA GLU A 82 16.65 4.84 -4.46
C GLU A 82 17.42 5.91 -5.25
N ARG A 83 17.85 5.62 -6.49
CA ARG A 83 18.65 6.54 -7.33
C ARG A 83 17.86 7.67 -8.01
N GLN A 84 16.63 7.98 -7.59
CA GLN A 84 15.80 9.06 -8.15
C GLN A 84 15.52 10.19 -7.18
#